data_AF-A0A1H9TW59-F1
#
_entry.id   AF-A0A1H9TW59-F1
#
_cell.length_a   1.000
_cell.length_b   1.000
_cell.length_c   1.000
_cell.angle_alpha   90.00
_cell.angle_beta   90.00
_cell.angle_gamma   90.00
#
_symmetry.space_group_name_H-M   'P 1'
#
loop_
_entity.id
_entity.type
_entity.pdbx_description
1 polymer ?
#
loop_
_entity_poly.entity_id
_entity_poly.type
_entity_poly.pdbx_seq_one_letter_code
_entity_poly.pdbx_strand_id
1 'polypeptide(L)' 'MTGSKRADIRPGVKVRVVQKQHQRSGQLTEGTVSQLLTKSATHPHGIKVRLTDGTVGRVKEVLTEPE' A
#
# COMPACT_ATOMS: atom_id res chain seq x y z
N MET A 1 0.68 -9.55 6.36
CA MET A 1 -0.42 -9.87 5.42
C MET A 1 -0.13 -9.32 4.01
N THR A 2 -0.64 -9.97 2.96
CA THR A 2 -0.42 -9.56 1.56
C THR A 2 -1.25 -8.31 1.21
N GLY A 3 -0.61 -7.28 0.65
CA GLY A 3 -1.26 -6.02 0.23
C GLY A 3 -2.25 -6.09 -0.94
N SER A 4 -2.77 -7.28 -1.25
CA SER A 4 -3.61 -7.56 -2.42
C SER A 4 -5.09 -7.36 -2.17
N LYS A 5 -5.53 -7.40 -0.90
CA LYS A 5 -6.92 -7.21 -0.51
C LYS A 5 -7.12 -5.81 0.07
N ARG A 6 -8.19 -5.15 -0.36
CA ARG A 6 -8.61 -3.85 0.14
C ARG A 6 -9.07 -3.92 1.60
N ALA A 7 -9.68 -5.04 2.02
CA ALA A 7 -10.17 -5.21 3.39
C ALA A 7 -9.04 -5.12 4.44
N ASP A 8 -7.84 -5.54 4.06
CA ASP A 8 -6.66 -5.59 4.93
C ASP A 8 -5.94 -4.22 5.01
N ILE A 9 -6.36 -3.23 4.21
CA ILE A 9 -5.71 -1.94 4.09
C ILE A 9 -6.70 -0.84 4.45
N ARG A 10 -6.43 -0.13 5.54
CA ARG A 10 -7.24 1.01 6.00
C ARG A 10 -6.37 2.27 6.09
N PRO A 11 -6.94 3.47 5.91
CA PRO A 11 -6.26 4.70 6.28
C PRO A 11 -5.77 4.63 7.74
N GLY A 12 -4.56 5.10 8.01
CA GLY A 12 -3.90 5.02 9.31
C GLY A 12 -3.01 3.79 9.51
N VAL A 13 -3.07 2.79 8.62
CA VAL A 13 -2.23 1.59 8.72
C VAL A 13 -0.84 1.83 8.13
N LYS A 14 0.20 1.33 8.77
CA LYS A 14 1.56 1.30 8.20
C LYS A 14 1.66 0.22 7.14
N VAL A 15 2.14 0.61 5.96
CA VAL A 15 2.33 -0.27 4.82
C VAL A 15 3.66 -0.01 4.16
N ARG A 16 4.14 -1.02 3.43
CA ARG A 16 5.25 -0.86 2.48
C ARG A 16 4.69 -0.84 1.08
N VAL A 17 4.99 0.24 0.37
CA VAL A 17 4.55 0.44 -1.01
C VAL A 17 5.74 0.46 -1.95
N VAL A 18 5.54 -0.06 -3.16
CA VAL A 18 6.47 0.15 -4.26
C VAL A 18 6.00 1.35 -5.08
N GLN A 19 6.87 2.34 -5.24
CA GLN A 19 6.65 3.49 -6.12
C GLN A 19 6.98 3.11 -7.57
N LYS A 20 6.45 3.85 -8.55
CA LYS A 20 6.73 3.60 -9.98
C LYS A 20 8.24 3.60 -10.27
N GLN A 21 8.98 4.55 -9.71
CA GLN A 21 10.43 4.67 -9.86
C GLN A 21 11.21 3.48 -9.27
N HIS A 22 10.64 2.81 -8.26
CA HIS A 22 11.26 1.66 -7.59
C HIS A 22 10.76 0.32 -8.11
N GLN A 23 9.90 0.28 -9.15
CA GLN A 23 9.41 -0.98 -9.71
C GLN A 23 10.52 -1.87 -10.30
N ARG A 24 11.60 -1.27 -10.81
CA ARG A 24 12.77 -2.01 -11.32
C ARG A 24 13.72 -2.48 -10.22
N SER A 25 13.91 -1.66 -9.18
CA SER A 25 14.83 -2.00 -8.08
C SER A 25 14.17 -2.86 -6.99
N GLY A 26 12.84 -2.92 -6.95
CA GLY A 26 12.09 -3.59 -5.89
C GLY A 26 12.12 -2.85 -4.55
N GLN A 27 12.66 -1.64 -4.50
CA GLN A 27 12.75 -0.87 -3.26
C GLN A 27 11.36 -0.53 -2.74
N LEU A 28 11.13 -0.86 -1.47
CA LEU A 28 9.88 -0.58 -0.78
C LEU A 28 10.03 0.69 0.05
N THR A 29 9.03 1.55 -0.03
CA THR A 29 8.89 2.73 0.81
C THR A 29 7.89 2.42 1.92
N GLU A 30 8.31 2.57 3.16
CA GLU A 30 7.40 2.49 4.31
C GLU A 30 6.65 3.80 4.48
N GLY A 31 5.36 3.72 4.81
CA GLY A 31 4.59 4.87 5.21
C GLY A 31 3.20 4.53 5.70
N THR A 32 2.49 5.54 6.19
CA THR A 32 1.12 5.40 6.68
C THR A 32 0.14 5.69 5.57
N VAL A 33 -0.87 4.83 5.39
CA VAL A 33 -1.91 5.04 4.37
C VAL A 33 -2.75 6.26 4.72
N SER A 34 -2.82 7.22 3.80
CA SER A 34 -3.75 8.35 3.86
C SER A 34 -5.05 8.03 3.14
N GLN A 35 -4.96 7.54 1.90
CA GLN A 35 -6.15 7.25 1.08
C GLN A 35 -5.95 6.05 0.17
N LEU A 36 -6.99 5.24 -0.01
CA LEU A 36 -7.02 4.17 -0.99
C LEU A 36 -7.46 4.71 -2.36
N LEU A 37 -6.70 4.41 -3.41
CA LEU A 37 -6.97 4.84 -4.77
C LEU A 37 -7.53 3.72 -5.66
N THR A 38 -7.44 2.46 -5.21
CA THR A 38 -8.02 1.32 -5.92
C THR A 38 -9.43 1.06 -5.42
N LYS A 39 -10.40 1.07 -6.35
CA LYS A 39 -11.81 0.78 -6.04
C LYS A 39 -12.06 -0.72 -5.86
N SER A 40 -11.40 -1.57 -6.64
CA SER A 40 -11.54 -3.02 -6.59
C SER A 40 -11.18 -3.61 -5.23
N ALA A 41 -11.90 -4.65 -4.82
CA ALA A 41 -11.68 -5.34 -3.56
C ALA A 41 -10.35 -6.11 -3.53
N THR A 42 -9.90 -6.62 -4.68
CA THR A 42 -8.63 -7.32 -4.84
C THR A 42 -7.88 -6.82 -6.07
N HIS A 43 -6.55 -6.84 -6.02
CA HIS A 43 -5.72 -6.45 -7.15
C HIS A 43 -4.42 -7.28 -7.18
N PRO A 44 -4.04 -7.89 -8.33
CA PRO A 44 -2.92 -8.84 -8.40
C PRO A 44 -1.57 -8.21 -8.04
N HIS A 45 -1.37 -6.93 -8.39
CA HIS A 45 -0.13 -6.21 -8.08
C HIS A 45 -0.18 -5.40 -6.77
N GLY A 46 -1.25 -5.53 -6.00
CA GLY A 46 -1.47 -4.76 -4.78
C GLY A 46 -2.38 -3.54 -4.96
N ILE A 47 -2.96 -3.11 -3.85
CA ILE A 47 -3.83 -1.94 -3.77
C ILE A 47 -3.00 -0.67 -3.94
N LYS A 48 -3.41 0.21 -4.86
CA LYS A 48 -2.83 1.55 -5.00
C LYS A 48 -3.33 2.43 -3.86
N VAL A 49 -2.41 3.04 -3.13
CA VAL A 49 -2.68 3.95 -2.01
C VAL A 49 -1.87 5.24 -2.14
N ARG A 50 -2.34 6.28 -1.47
CA ARG A 50 -1.60 7.50 -1.16
C ARG A 50 -1.20 7.43 0.32
N LEU A 51 0.06 7.68 0.60
CA LEU A 51 0.62 7.79 1.93
C LEU A 51 0.42 9.21 2.51
N THR A 52 0.57 9.38 3.81
CA THR A 52 0.40 10.67 4.52
C THR A 52 1.40 11.75 4.10
N ASP A 53 2.55 11.36 3.59
CA ASP A 53 3.58 12.24 3.00
C ASP A 53 3.24 12.69 1.56
N GLY A 54 2.13 12.22 0.99
CA GLY A 54 1.73 12.46 -0.40
C GLY A 54 2.26 11.44 -1.40
N THR A 55 3.10 10.50 -0.98
CA THR A 55 3.67 9.45 -1.84
C THR A 55 2.58 8.52 -2.35
N VAL A 56 2.63 8.16 -3.64
CA VAL A 56 1.67 7.23 -4.26
C VAL A 56 2.37 5.95 -4.68
N GLY A 57 1.85 4.81 -4.24
CA GLY A 57 2.47 3.51 -4.51
C GLY A 57 1.48 2.35 -4.49
N ARG A 58 1.97 1.16 -4.86
CA ARG A 58 1.24 -0.11 -4.76
C ARG A 58 1.66 -0.80 -3.47
N VAL A 59 0.70 -1.13 -2.60
CA VAL A 59 0.99 -1.85 -1.35
C VAL A 59 1.52 -3.24 -1.67
N LYS A 60 2.66 -3.58 -1.06
CA LYS A 60 3.28 -4.91 -1.12
C LYS A 60 3.11 -5.62 0.21
N GLU A 61 3.39 -4.93 1.31
CA GLU A 61 3.28 -5.48 2.66
C GLU A 61 2.47 -4.54 3.55
N VAL A 62 1.67 -5.12 4.44
CA VAL A 62 0.98 -4.42 5.52
C VAL A 62 1.73 -4.72 6.82
N LEU A 63 2.17 -3.69 7.52
CA LEU A 63 3.04 -3.80 8.71
C LEU A 63 2.28 -3.75 10.03
N THR A 64 1.09 -3.13 10.06
CA THR A 64 0.26 -3.05 11.27
C THR A 64 -0.99 -3.88 11.07
N GLU A 65 -1.18 -4.88 11.92
CA GLU A 65 -2.46 -5.55 12.13
C GLU A 65 -3.31 -4.63 13.03
N PRO A 66 -4.57 -4.33 12.67
CA PRO A 66 -5.54 -3.97 13.70
C PRO A 66 -5.84 -5.25 14.48
N GLU A 67 -5.46 -5.32 15.75
CA GLU A 67 -6.09 -6.25 16.72
C GLU A 67 -7.61 -6.04 16.75
#